data_AF-A0A150RFV1-F1
#
_entry.id   AF-A0A150RFV1-F1
#
_cell.length_a   1.000
_cell.length_b   1.000
_cell.length_c   1.000
_cell.angle_alpha   90.00
_cell.angle_beta   90.00
_cell.angle_gamma   90.00
#
_symmetry.space_group_name_H-M   'P 1'
#
loop_
_entity.id
_entity.type
_entity.pdbx_description
1 polymer ?
#
loop_
_entity_poly.entity_id
_entity_poly.type
_entity_poly.pdbx_seq_one_letter_code
_entity_poly.pdbx_strand_id
1 'polypeptide(L)'
;MQRDLPAARRALKRGLEANVDEDDLAYGGLWVLLLERSLGVATDGTAGRALEGSMGRTSWTGRLAAWANGRISDADLGKLAQSAAQRVEAQFYTAMARKAAGDAAADERLRAVSKSPVIDLLEVQLAREMLAPELHLDVPRNASLP
;
A
#
# COMPACT_ATOMS: atom_id res chain seq x y z
N MET A 1 -0.78 5.83 -12.48
CA MET A 1 -0.17 4.55 -12.06
C MET A 1 -0.87 3.41 -12.82
N GLN A 2 -0.19 2.74 -13.74
CA GLN A 2 -0.78 1.65 -14.52
C GLN A 2 -1.06 0.46 -13.58
N ARG A 3 -2.34 0.14 -13.35
CA ARG A 3 -2.81 -0.87 -12.38
C ARG A 3 -2.64 -2.30 -12.91
N ASP A 4 -1.41 -2.70 -13.24
CA ASP A 4 -1.11 -4.06 -13.74
C ASP A 4 -1.13 -5.08 -12.59
N LEU A 5 -2.34 -5.44 -12.16
CA LEU A 5 -2.57 -6.47 -11.15
C LEU A 5 -1.97 -7.83 -11.55
N PRO A 6 -2.09 -8.32 -12.81
CA PRO A 6 -1.40 -9.54 -13.23
C PRO A 6 0.11 -9.52 -12.99
N ALA A 7 0.79 -8.41 -13.31
CA ALA A 7 2.22 -8.28 -13.04
C ALA A 7 2.53 -8.29 -11.54
N ALA A 8 1.74 -7.57 -10.73
CA ALA A 8 1.91 -7.53 -9.29
C ALA A 8 1.75 -8.92 -8.64
N ARG A 9 0.69 -9.66 -9.01
CA ARG A 9 0.47 -11.05 -8.57
C ARG A 9 1.62 -11.97 -8.96
N ARG A 10 2.10 -11.87 -10.21
CA ARG A 10 3.25 -12.68 -10.68
C ARG A 10 4.52 -12.36 -9.91
N ALA A 11 4.80 -11.08 -9.64
CA ALA A 11 5.97 -10.68 -8.87
C ALA A 11 5.93 -11.24 -7.44
N LEU A 12 4.78 -11.12 -6.76
CA LEU A 12 4.59 -11.66 -5.42
C LEU A 12 4.70 -13.19 -5.40
N LYS A 13 4.11 -13.87 -6.38
CA LYS A 13 4.22 -15.34 -6.52
C LYS A 13 5.67 -15.78 -6.68
N ARG A 14 6.47 -15.09 -7.50
CA ARG A 14 7.91 -15.37 -7.62
C ARG A 14 8.66 -15.13 -6.31
N GLY A 15 8.31 -14.08 -5.56
CA GLY A 15 8.90 -13.82 -4.25
C GLY A 15 8.65 -14.96 -3.26
N LEU A 16 7.42 -15.47 -3.24
CA LEU A 16 7.04 -16.65 -2.44
C LEU A 16 7.85 -17.89 -2.83
N GLU A 17 8.00 -18.14 -4.13
CA GLU A 17 8.76 -19.29 -4.64
C GLU A 17 10.28 -19.16 -4.39
N ALA A 18 10.79 -17.94 -4.33
CA ALA A 18 12.20 -17.65 -4.11
C ALA A 18 12.58 -17.53 -2.62
N ASN A 19 11.64 -17.72 -1.68
CA ASN A 19 11.85 -17.52 -0.24
C ASN A 19 12.48 -16.16 0.09
N VAL A 20 11.95 -15.10 -0.54
CA VAL A 20 12.30 -13.72 -0.18
C VAL A 20 11.98 -13.47 1.31
N ASP A 21 12.65 -12.49 1.91
CA ASP A 21 12.39 -12.08 3.28
C ASP A 21 10.90 -11.87 3.57
N GLU A 22 10.45 -12.32 4.73
CA GLU A 22 9.03 -12.30 5.07
C GLU A 22 8.47 -10.89 5.27
N ASP A 23 9.30 -9.93 5.68
CA ASP A 23 8.87 -8.53 5.81
C ASP A 23 8.62 -7.94 4.42
N ASP A 24 9.47 -8.24 3.44
CA ASP A 24 9.29 -7.85 2.05
C ASP A 24 8.03 -8.50 1.43
N LEU A 25 7.79 -9.78 1.73
CA LEU A 25 6.59 -10.48 1.31
C LEU A 25 5.32 -9.89 1.95
N ALA A 26 5.39 -9.45 3.21
CA ALA A 26 4.28 -8.79 3.88
C ALA A 26 3.92 -7.47 3.17
N TYR A 27 4.91 -6.63 2.87
CA TYR A 27 4.68 -5.37 2.15
C TYR A 27 4.14 -5.61 0.74
N GLY A 28 4.70 -6.58 0.01
CA GLY A 28 4.18 -6.98 -1.31
C GLY A 28 2.73 -7.51 -1.23
N GLY A 29 2.43 -8.32 -0.22
CA GLY A 29 1.10 -8.87 0.04
C GLY A 29 0.07 -7.78 0.35
N LEU A 30 0.42 -6.81 1.20
CA LEU A 30 -0.42 -5.64 1.52
C LEU A 30 -0.78 -4.87 0.25
N TRP A 31 0.22 -4.61 -0.59
CA TRP A 31 0.03 -3.86 -1.83
C TRP A 31 -0.91 -4.58 -2.81
N VAL A 32 -0.68 -5.87 -3.06
CA VAL A 32 -1.54 -6.66 -3.96
C VAL A 32 -2.96 -6.74 -3.42
N LEU A 33 -3.14 -6.97 -2.12
CA LEU A 33 -4.47 -7.02 -1.50
C LEU A 33 -5.24 -5.70 -1.68
N LEU A 34 -4.58 -4.57 -1.47
CA LEU A 34 -5.20 -3.25 -1.64
C LEU A 34 -5.52 -2.95 -3.10
N LEU A 35 -4.67 -3.38 -4.03
CA LEU A 35 -4.92 -3.25 -5.46
C LEU A 35 -6.13 -4.08 -5.88
N GLU A 36 -6.23 -5.34 -5.44
CA GLU A 36 -7.38 -6.22 -5.69
C GLU A 36 -8.69 -5.59 -5.20
N ARG A 37 -8.69 -5.07 -3.97
CA ARG A 37 -9.84 -4.36 -3.39
C ARG A 37 -10.20 -3.11 -4.20
N SER A 38 -9.22 -2.30 -4.59
CA SER A 38 -9.45 -1.07 -5.34
C SER A 38 -10.00 -1.30 -6.75
N LEU A 39 -9.73 -2.47 -7.32
CA LEU A 39 -10.23 -2.89 -8.62
C LEU A 39 -11.56 -3.66 -8.52
N GLY A 40 -12.04 -3.92 -7.30
CA GLY A 40 -13.25 -4.73 -7.08
C GLY A 40 -13.14 -6.16 -7.59
N VAL A 41 -11.92 -6.71 -7.70
CA VAL A 41 -11.71 -8.07 -8.22
C VAL A 41 -11.56 -9.08 -7.08
N ALA A 42 -11.95 -10.32 -7.34
CA ALA A 42 -11.70 -11.41 -6.42
C ALA A 42 -10.19 -11.65 -6.26
N THR A 43 -9.78 -11.92 -5.02
CA THR A 43 -8.40 -12.32 -4.71
C THR A 43 -8.09 -13.69 -5.32
N ASP A 44 -6.87 -13.89 -5.78
CA ASP A 44 -6.37 -15.21 -6.19
C ASP A 44 -5.67 -15.98 -5.05
N GLY A 45 -5.69 -15.40 -3.85
CA GLY A 45 -5.06 -15.94 -2.64
C GLY A 45 -3.55 -15.73 -2.55
N THR A 46 -2.90 -15.14 -3.55
CA THR A 46 -1.44 -14.87 -3.51
C THR A 46 -1.09 -13.87 -2.41
N ALA A 47 -1.86 -12.79 -2.29
CA ALA A 47 -1.67 -11.79 -1.23
C ALA A 47 -1.89 -12.39 0.17
N GLY A 48 -2.93 -13.21 0.34
CA GLY A 48 -3.22 -13.87 1.62
C GLY A 48 -2.07 -14.75 2.08
N ARG A 49 -1.55 -15.61 1.21
CA ARG A 49 -0.41 -16.49 1.52
C ARG A 49 0.87 -15.73 1.90
N ALA A 50 1.14 -14.61 1.24
CA ALA A 50 2.28 -13.76 1.61
C ALA A 50 2.14 -13.14 3.00
N LEU A 51 0.92 -12.77 3.39
CA LEU A 51 0.64 -12.19 4.70
C LEU A 51 0.58 -13.23 5.82
N GLU A 52 0.24 -14.49 5.50
CA GLU A 52 0.16 -15.58 6.48
C GLU A 52 1.50 -15.86 7.16
N GLY A 53 2.62 -15.78 6.46
CA GLY A 53 3.96 -16.04 7.02
C GLY A 53 4.31 -15.11 8.20
N SER A 54 3.93 -13.84 8.08
CA SER A 54 4.16 -12.83 9.12
C SER A 54 3.07 -12.81 10.20
N MET A 55 1.94 -13.48 9.97
CA MET A 55 0.77 -13.43 10.85
C MET A 55 1.04 -14.15 12.17
N GLY A 56 0.98 -13.41 13.28
CA GLY A 56 1.26 -13.93 14.63
C GLY A 56 2.63 -13.53 15.19
N ARG A 57 3.47 -12.86 14.39
CA ARG A 57 4.68 -12.20 14.88
C ARG A 57 4.34 -10.93 15.64
N THR A 58 5.15 -10.61 16.64
CA THR A 58 5.05 -9.35 17.41
C THR A 58 5.69 -8.16 16.68
N SER A 59 6.35 -8.42 15.53
CA SER A 59 6.93 -7.41 14.65
C SER A 59 5.86 -6.48 14.07
N TRP A 60 6.30 -5.33 13.56
CA TRP A 60 5.40 -4.37 12.93
C TRP A 60 4.70 -4.93 11.69
N THR A 61 5.47 -5.61 10.82
CA THR A 61 4.95 -6.34 9.65
C THR A 61 3.92 -7.40 10.02
N GLY A 62 4.11 -8.11 11.14
CA GLY A 62 3.13 -9.06 11.67
C GLY A 62 1.82 -8.38 12.11
N ARG A 63 1.89 -7.18 12.67
CA ARG A 63 0.70 -6.37 13.02
C ARG A 63 -0.01 -5.86 11.76
N LEU A 64 0.73 -5.41 10.75
CA LEU A 64 0.16 -5.03 9.45
C LEU A 64 -0.54 -6.21 8.77
N ALA A 65 0.09 -7.39 8.77
CA ALA A 65 -0.50 -8.61 8.22
C ALA A 65 -1.77 -9.03 8.97
N ALA A 66 -1.78 -8.95 10.30
CA ALA A 66 -2.96 -9.23 11.11
C ALA A 66 -4.09 -8.22 10.85
N TRP A 67 -3.79 -6.92 10.69
CA TRP A 67 -4.76 -5.90 10.27
C TRP A 67 -5.34 -6.19 8.88
N ALA A 68 -4.49 -6.50 7.91
CA ALA A 68 -4.91 -6.76 6.53
C ALA A 68 -5.91 -7.93 6.41
N ASN A 69 -5.77 -8.92 7.30
CA ASN A 69 -6.63 -10.08 7.45
C ASN A 69 -7.81 -9.86 8.42
N GLY A 70 -8.04 -8.63 8.88
CA GLY A 70 -9.19 -8.27 9.71
C GLY A 70 -9.11 -8.72 11.17
N ARG A 71 -7.94 -9.18 11.64
CA ARG A 71 -7.73 -9.55 13.06
C ARG A 71 -7.47 -8.34 13.96
N ILE A 72 -7.06 -7.21 13.38
CA ILE A 72 -6.80 -5.96 14.07
C ILE A 72 -7.60 -4.86 13.37
N SER A 73 -8.25 -3.97 14.13
CA SER A 73 -8.98 -2.82 13.59
C SER A 73 -8.04 -1.69 13.14
N ASP A 74 -8.51 -0.77 12.29
CA ASP A 74 -7.76 0.45 11.94
C ASP A 74 -7.28 1.22 13.18
N ALA A 75 -8.16 1.33 14.19
CA ALA A 75 -7.88 2.07 15.42
C ALA A 75 -6.80 1.37 16.25
N ASP A 76 -6.84 0.05 16.33
CA ASP A 76 -5.88 -0.72 17.11
C ASP A 76 -4.53 -0.82 16.41
N LEU A 77 -4.49 -0.90 15.08
CA LEU A 77 -3.24 -0.80 14.31
C LEU A 77 -2.52 0.51 14.63
N GLY A 78 -3.26 1.63 14.65
CA GLY A 78 -2.71 2.94 15.01
C GLY A 78 -2.17 3.01 16.44
N LYS A 79 -2.83 2.37 17.41
CA LYS A 79 -2.37 2.31 18.81
C LYS A 79 -1.12 1.44 18.98
N LEU A 80 -0.98 0.40 18.17
CA LEU A 80 0.16 -0.51 18.22
C LEU A 80 1.43 0.08 17.57
N ALA A 81 1.33 1.20 16.87
CA ALA A 81 2.49 1.86 16.28
C ALA A 81 3.37 2.54 17.34
N GLN A 82 4.60 2.05 17.48
CA GLN A 82 5.55 2.47 18.51
C GLN A 82 6.44 3.62 18.04
N SER A 83 6.77 3.68 16.75
CA SER A 83 7.60 4.74 16.17
C SER A 83 6.79 5.74 15.34
N ALA A 84 7.39 6.90 15.04
CA ALA A 84 6.80 7.86 14.10
C ALA A 84 6.61 7.23 12.71
N ALA A 85 7.55 6.41 12.27
CA ALA A 85 7.48 5.70 10.99
C ALA A 85 6.28 4.74 10.95
N GLN A 86 6.13 3.88 11.96
CA GLN A 86 5.00 2.94 12.06
C GLN A 86 3.65 3.66 12.10
N ARG A 87 3.57 4.84 12.73
CA ARG A 87 2.35 5.66 12.73
C ARG A 87 2.01 6.16 11.32
N VAL A 88 3.01 6.59 10.56
CA VAL A 88 2.85 7.02 9.17
C VAL A 88 2.43 5.86 8.28
N GLU A 89 3.05 4.69 8.43
CA GLU A 89 2.68 3.47 7.70
C GLU A 89 1.24 3.04 8.00
N ALA A 90 0.85 3.03 9.28
CA ALA A 90 -0.52 2.71 9.67
C ALA A 90 -1.53 3.68 9.04
N GLN A 91 -1.23 4.98 9.06
CA GLN A 91 -2.06 6.01 8.42
C GLN A 91 -2.14 5.79 6.91
N PHE A 92 -1.03 5.45 6.25
CA PHE A 92 -0.99 5.18 4.83
C PHE A 92 -1.85 3.97 4.45
N TYR A 93 -1.62 2.81 5.07
CA TYR A 93 -2.33 1.59 4.72
C TYR A 93 -3.83 1.68 5.03
N THR A 94 -4.21 2.30 6.14
CA THR A 94 -5.63 2.52 6.45
C THR A 94 -6.29 3.53 5.51
N ALA A 95 -5.58 4.58 5.08
CA ALA A 95 -6.08 5.49 4.05
C ALA A 95 -6.25 4.79 2.69
N MET A 96 -5.30 3.94 2.30
CA MET A 96 -5.39 3.12 1.09
C MET A 96 -6.56 2.15 1.12
N ALA A 97 -6.79 1.46 2.24
CA ALA A 97 -7.93 0.56 2.40
C ALA A 97 -9.27 1.31 2.28
N ARG A 98 -9.36 2.50 2.86
CA ARG A 98 -10.53 3.39 2.74
C ARG A 98 -10.74 3.89 1.32
N LYS A 99 -9.67 4.28 0.64
CA LYS A 99 -9.70 4.67 -0.78
C LYS A 99 -10.21 3.52 -1.66
N ALA A 100 -9.74 2.29 -1.41
CA ALA A 100 -10.21 1.10 -2.10
C ALA A 100 -11.69 0.80 -1.82
N ALA A 101 -12.22 1.19 -0.66
CA ALA A 101 -13.64 1.09 -0.31
C ALA A 101 -14.50 2.27 -0.82
N GLY A 102 -13.90 3.26 -1.52
CA GLY A 102 -14.63 4.42 -2.03
C GLY A 102 -14.88 5.55 -1.02
N ASP A 103 -14.18 5.56 0.12
CA ASP A 103 -14.27 6.64 1.12
C ASP A 103 -13.66 7.94 0.58
N ALA A 104 -14.48 8.98 0.42
CA ALA A 104 -14.07 10.28 -0.09
C ALA A 104 -13.06 11.01 0.83
N ALA A 105 -13.02 10.68 2.13
CA ALA A 105 -12.07 11.26 3.08
C ALA A 105 -10.68 10.60 3.02
N ALA A 106 -10.51 9.54 2.23
CA ALA A 106 -9.23 8.83 2.12
C ALA A 106 -8.10 9.72 1.59
N ASP A 107 -8.41 10.63 0.66
CA ASP A 107 -7.41 11.52 0.05
C ASP A 107 -6.90 12.58 1.02
N GLU A 108 -7.73 13.02 1.97
CA GLU A 108 -7.28 13.90 3.06
C GLU A 108 -6.28 13.21 3.98
N ARG A 109 -6.51 11.93 4.28
CA ARG A 109 -5.61 11.12 5.09
C ARG A 109 -4.29 10.84 4.37
N LEU A 110 -4.33 10.52 3.07
CA LEU A 110 -3.12 10.41 2.25
C LEU A 110 -2.36 11.74 2.21
N ARG A 111 -3.06 12.88 2.20
CA ARG A 111 -2.43 14.20 2.23
C ARG A 111 -1.73 14.50 3.56
N ALA A 112 -2.22 13.94 4.66
CA ALA A 112 -1.50 14.00 5.94
C ALA A 112 -0.20 13.17 5.87
N VAL A 113 -0.26 11.96 5.31
CA VAL A 113 0.91 11.10 5.10
C VAL A 113 1.96 11.76 4.20
N SER A 114 1.55 12.37 3.08
CA SER A 114 2.47 13.01 2.13
C SER A 114 3.27 14.18 2.73
N LYS A 115 2.72 14.80 3.78
CA LYS A 115 3.32 15.92 4.52
C LYS A 115 4.18 15.47 5.71
N SER A 116 4.27 14.17 5.98
CA SER A 116 5.07 13.65 7.07
C SER A 116 6.55 14.03 6.90
N PRO A 117 7.25 14.44 7.99
CA PRO A 117 8.68 14.73 7.96
C PRO A 117 9.55 13.46 7.87
N VAL A 118 8.94 12.27 7.89
CA VAL A 118 9.66 10.99 7.73
C VAL A 118 9.92 10.74 6.24
N ILE A 119 10.94 11.42 5.70
CA ILE A 119 11.19 11.51 4.25
C ILE A 119 11.63 10.17 3.64
N ASP A 120 12.29 9.31 4.42
CA ASP A 120 12.87 8.06 3.92
C ASP A 120 11.87 6.89 3.85
N LEU A 121 10.58 7.14 4.12
CA LEU A 121 9.54 6.11 3.97
C LEU A 121 8.97 6.08 2.56
N LEU A 122 8.91 4.86 2.02
CA LEU A 122 8.26 4.57 0.75
C LEU A 122 6.80 5.04 0.74
N GLU A 123 6.08 4.88 1.84
CA GLU A 123 4.68 5.28 2.00
C GLU A 123 4.46 6.79 1.81
N VAL A 124 5.44 7.60 2.24
CA VAL A 124 5.38 9.06 2.05
C VAL A 124 5.59 9.42 0.59
N GLN A 125 6.52 8.75 -0.10
CA GLN A 125 6.75 8.94 -1.53
C GLN A 125 5.52 8.52 -2.34
N LEU A 126 4.98 7.34 -2.07
CA LEU A 126 3.77 6.82 -2.72
C LEU A 126 2.57 7.74 -2.49
N ALA A 127 2.36 8.25 -1.26
CA ALA A 127 1.28 9.19 -0.99
C ALA A 127 1.41 10.48 -1.82
N ARG A 128 2.62 10.99 -2.03
CA ARG A 128 2.88 12.15 -2.90
C ARG A 128 2.57 11.84 -4.36
N GLU A 129 3.01 10.69 -4.87
CA GLU A 129 2.75 10.27 -6.25
C GLU A 129 1.25 10.09 -6.51
N MET A 130 0.51 9.53 -5.55
CA MET A 130 -0.94 9.32 -5.67
C MET A 130 -1.75 10.62 -5.66
N LEU A 131 -1.23 11.65 -4.98
CA LEU A 131 -1.85 12.98 -4.90
C LEU A 131 -1.34 13.95 -5.96
N ALA A 132 -0.31 13.56 -6.72
CA ALA A 132 0.23 14.39 -7.78
C ALA A 132 -0.86 14.61 -8.85
N PRO A 133 -1.07 15.85 -9.29
CA PRO A 133 -2.02 16.13 -10.36
C PRO A 133 -1.61 15.38 -11.62
N GLU A 134 -2.58 14.79 -12.33
CA GLU A 134 -2.33 14.26 -13.68
C GLU A 134 -1.93 15.43 -14.56
N LEU A 135 -0.64 15.49 -14.92
CA LEU A 135 -0.12 16.52 -15.81
C LEU A 135 -0.65 16.23 -17.23
N HIS A 136 -1.86 16.68 -17.52
CA HIS A 136 -2.37 16.74 -18.89
C HIS A 136 -1.64 17.87 -19.62
N LEU A 137 -0.48 17.55 -20.20
CA LEU A 137 0.17 18.42 -21.17
C LEU A 137 -0.58 18.25 -22.49
N ASP A 138 -1.53 19.14 -22.77
CA ASP A 138 -1.98 19.38 -24.14
C ASP A 138 -0.79 19.98 -24.90
N VAL A 139 0.03 19.12 -25.52
CA VAL A 139 1.09 19.56 -26.42
C VAL A 139 0.40 20.12 -27.66
N PRO A 140 0.53 21.43 -27.96
CA PRO A 140 0.03 21.98 -29.21
C PRO A 140 0.70 21.22 -30.36
N ARG A 141 -0.06 20.82 -31.38
CA ARG A 141 0.39 19.99 -32.53
C ARG A 141 1.59 20.54 -33.33
N ASN A 142 2.16 21.68 -32.93
CA ASN A 142 3.14 22.45 -33.69
C ASN A 142 4.47 22.70 -32.94
N ALA A 143 4.73 22.04 -31.80
CA ALA A 143 5.99 22.22 -31.08
C ALA A 143 7.06 21.21 -31.55
N SER A 144 7.98 21.66 -32.41
CA SER A 144 9.28 21.00 -32.57
C SER A 144 10.20 21.42 -31.41
N LEU A 145 10.76 20.45 -30.71
CA LEU A 145 11.83 20.69 -29.73
C LEU A 145 13.15 21.00 -30.49
N PRO A 146 13.97 21.94 -30.01
CA PRO A 146 15.22 22.36 -30.66
C PRO A 146 16.31 21.27 -30.65
#